data_AF-A0A0M8MM67-F1
#
_entry.id   AF-A0A0M8MM67-F1
#
_cell.length_a   1.000
_cell.length_b   1.000
_cell.length_c   1.000
_cell.angle_alpha   90.00
_cell.angle_beta   90.00
_cell.angle_gamma   90.00
#
_symmetry.space_group_name_H-M   'P 1'
#
loop_
_entity.id
_entity.type
_entity.pdbx_description
1 polymer ?
#
loop_
_entity_poly.entity_id
_entity_poly.type
_entity_poly.pdbx_seq_one_letter_code
_entity_poly.pdbx_strand_id
1 'polypeptide(L)'
;MDSYKIDNDSILIIKDGAGVGKIQFGIGKLSVIGTLNYLIAKSDTNLKYIFFSLKFFNFEKYKVGSGIPHIYFKDYGESLIFCPSIDEQRNIEQLLSSIDEKINIEKTLLQKYEMQKKHLLQNLFI
;
A
#
# COMPACT_ATOMS: atom_id res chain seq x y z
N MET A 1 16.27 -21.93 4.29
CA MET A 1 14.92 -22.23 3.79
C MET A 1 14.08 -21.00 4.06
N ASP A 2 13.78 -20.24 3.01
CA ASP A 2 13.03 -18.99 3.15
C ASP A 2 11.60 -19.30 3.57
N SER A 3 11.25 -18.97 4.82
CA SER A 3 9.93 -19.20 5.40
C SER A 3 8.95 -18.12 4.97
N TYR A 4 8.63 -18.09 3.67
CA TYR A 4 7.55 -17.26 3.17
C TYR A 4 6.23 -17.72 3.80
N LYS A 5 5.46 -16.77 4.34
CA LYS A 5 4.16 -17.04 4.98
C LYS A 5 2.98 -16.86 4.01
N ILE A 6 3.19 -16.18 2.88
CA ILE A 6 2.17 -15.84 1.90
C ILE A 6 2.73 -16.10 0.50
N ASP A 7 1.92 -16.71 -0.37
CA ASP A 7 2.25 -17.04 -1.77
C ASP A 7 1.26 -16.40 -2.76
N ASN A 8 0.59 -15.31 -2.37
CA ASN A 8 -0.43 -14.62 -3.15
C ASN A 8 -0.34 -13.11 -2.90
N ASP A 9 -0.88 -12.34 -3.85
CA ASP A 9 -1.05 -10.89 -3.67
C ASP A 9 -1.86 -10.60 -2.41
N SER A 10 -1.40 -9.62 -1.63
CA SER A 10 -2.00 -9.29 -0.33
C SER A 10 -1.82 -7.82 0.01
N ILE A 11 -2.68 -7.30 0.89
CA ILE A 11 -2.51 -5.97 1.47
C ILE A 11 -1.81 -6.13 2.81
N LEU A 12 -0.64 -5.53 2.95
CA LEU A 12 0.11 -5.49 4.20
C LEU A 12 -0.30 -4.24 4.98
N ILE A 13 -0.52 -4.40 6.29
CA ILE A 13 -0.89 -3.31 7.21
C ILE A 13 0.06 -3.34 8.40
N ILE A 14 0.75 -2.23 8.67
CA ILE A 14 1.55 -2.11 9.89
C ILE A 14 0.60 -2.03 11.10
N LYS A 15 0.71 -3.00 12.00
CA LYS A 15 -0.17 -3.13 13.17
C LYS A 15 0.48 -2.67 14.48
N ASP A 16 1.81 -2.51 14.52
CA ASP A 16 2.58 -2.03 15.68
C ASP A 16 3.62 -0.98 15.27
N GLY A 17 3.82 0.03 16.12
CA GLY A 17 4.92 1.00 16.04
C GLY A 17 4.57 2.32 15.36
N ALA A 18 5.59 3.14 15.09
CA ALA A 18 5.41 4.50 14.56
C ALA A 18 4.73 4.53 13.17
N GLY A 19 4.76 3.42 12.43
CA GLY A 19 4.12 3.28 11.13
C GLY A 19 2.70 2.72 11.17
N VAL A 20 2.09 2.54 12.34
CA VAL A 20 0.80 1.84 12.47
C VAL A 20 -0.29 2.46 11.60
N GLY A 21 -1.04 1.60 10.90
CA GLY A 21 -2.06 1.99 9.92
C GLY A 21 -1.53 2.27 8.50
N LYS A 22 -0.21 2.32 8.29
CA LYS A 22 0.33 2.37 6.92
C LYS A 22 0.06 1.05 6.21
N ILE A 23 -0.34 1.16 4.95
CA ILE A 23 -0.66 0.02 4.10
C ILE A 23 0.29 -0.07 2.90
N GLN A 24 0.53 -1.29 2.44
CA GLN A 24 1.31 -1.57 1.24
C GLN A 24 0.68 -2.72 0.46
N PHE A 25 0.64 -2.60 -0.87
CA PHE A 25 0.27 -3.71 -1.73
C PHE A 25 1.48 -4.63 -1.93
N GLY A 26 1.33 -5.90 -1.61
CA GLY A 26 2.34 -6.93 -1.78
C GLY A 26 1.99 -7.86 -2.93
N ILE A 27 2.99 -8.24 -3.73
CA ILE A 27 2.85 -9.10 -4.90
C ILE A 27 3.56 -10.43 -4.62
N GLY A 28 2.88 -11.56 -4.85
CA GLY A 28 3.45 -12.90 -4.76
C GLY A 28 3.98 -13.31 -3.37
N LYS A 29 5.23 -13.80 -3.32
CA LYS A 29 5.82 -14.42 -2.11
C LYS A 29 6.34 -13.37 -1.13
N LEU A 30 5.72 -13.31 0.05
CA LEU A 30 6.03 -12.31 1.06
C LEU A 30 6.39 -12.95 2.41
N SER A 31 7.37 -12.34 3.09
CA SER A 31 7.70 -12.66 4.48
C SER A 31 7.06 -11.61 5.38
N VAL A 32 6.16 -12.07 6.26
CA VAL A 32 5.43 -11.20 7.19
C VAL A 32 6.08 -11.28 8.57
N ILE A 33 6.61 -10.15 9.01
CA ILE A 33 7.21 -9.95 10.34
C ILE A 33 6.08 -9.71 11.35
N GLY A 34 6.31 -9.97 12.63
CA GLY A 34 5.30 -9.88 13.70
C GLY A 34 4.61 -8.51 13.89
N THR A 35 5.08 -7.45 13.22
CA THR A 35 4.49 -6.09 13.25
C THR A 35 3.49 -5.84 12.11
N LEU A 36 3.28 -6.80 11.23
CA LEU A 36 2.39 -6.68 10.07
C LEU A 36 1.17 -7.59 10.22
N ASN A 37 0.01 -7.06 9.82
CA ASN A 37 -1.14 -7.86 9.40
C ASN A 37 -1.15 -7.95 7.87
N TYR A 38 -1.84 -8.95 7.34
CA TYR A 38 -2.10 -9.05 5.90
C TYR A 38 -3.58 -9.33 5.64
N LEU A 39 -4.10 -8.81 4.54
CA LEU A 39 -5.44 -9.08 4.04
C LEU A 39 -5.35 -9.75 2.67
N ILE A 40 -6.20 -10.75 2.49
CA ILE A 40 -6.48 -11.40 1.20
C ILE A 40 -7.96 -11.18 0.88
N ALA A 41 -8.28 -11.04 -0.41
CA ALA A 41 -9.67 -10.89 -0.83
C ALA A 41 -10.37 -12.25 -0.79
N LYS A 42 -11.64 -12.25 -0.37
CA LYS A 42 -12.54 -13.40 -0.59
C LYS A 42 -12.91 -13.48 -2.07
N SER A 43 -13.50 -14.61 -2.48
CA SER A 43 -14.17 -14.68 -3.78
C SER A 43 -15.15 -13.51 -3.91
N ASP A 44 -15.21 -12.91 -5.10
CA ASP A 44 -16.12 -11.79 -5.44
C ASP A 44 -15.72 -10.39 -4.92
N THR A 45 -14.43 -10.16 -4.61
CA THR A 45 -13.92 -8.81 -4.34
C THR A 45 -12.57 -8.56 -4.99
N ASN A 46 -12.38 -7.37 -5.54
CA ASN A 46 -11.09 -6.96 -6.11
C ASN A 46 -10.15 -6.49 -4.98
N LEU A 47 -9.00 -7.16 -4.81
CA LEU A 47 -8.03 -6.84 -3.76
C LEU A 47 -7.44 -5.44 -3.91
N LYS A 48 -7.12 -5.00 -5.12
CA LYS A 48 -6.59 -3.65 -5.36
C LYS A 48 -7.64 -2.56 -5.11
N TYR A 49 -8.92 -2.84 -5.37
CA TYR A 49 -10.01 -1.96 -4.96
C TYR A 49 -10.06 -1.79 -3.43
N ILE A 50 -9.95 -2.89 -2.67
CA ILE A 50 -9.85 -2.83 -1.20
C ILE A 50 -8.62 -2.00 -0.80
N PHE A 51 -7.46 -2.23 -1.43
CA PHE A 51 -6.25 -1.47 -1.16
C PHE A 51 -6.45 0.04 -1.33
N PHE A 52 -7.05 0.47 -2.45
CA PHE A 52 -7.37 1.89 -2.66
C PHE A 52 -8.38 2.42 -1.64
N SER A 53 -9.40 1.64 -1.29
CA SER A 53 -10.37 2.02 -0.25
C SER A 53 -9.67 2.22 1.11
N LEU A 54 -8.72 1.35 1.44
CA LEU A 54 -7.93 1.44 2.67
C LEU A 54 -6.95 2.62 2.68
N LYS A 55 -6.51 3.14 1.52
CA LYS A 55 -5.70 4.38 1.48
C LYS A 55 -6.46 5.59 2.06
N PHE A 56 -7.79 5.58 1.96
CA PHE A 56 -8.66 6.63 2.51
C PHE A 56 -9.29 6.24 3.85
N PHE A 57 -9.00 5.04 4.35
CA PHE A 57 -9.54 4.56 5.61
C PHE A 57 -8.81 5.19 6.80
N ASN A 58 -9.57 5.75 7.73
CA ASN A 58 -9.01 6.36 8.93
C ASN A 58 -8.67 5.29 9.97
N PHE A 59 -7.41 4.84 9.98
CA PHE A 59 -6.90 3.94 11.03
C PHE A 59 -6.66 4.62 12.38
N GLU A 60 -6.57 5.96 12.44
CA GLU A 60 -6.26 6.68 13.69
C GLU A 60 -7.29 6.41 14.80
N LYS A 61 -8.57 6.28 14.44
CA LYS A 61 -9.65 5.96 15.41
C LYS A 61 -9.50 4.60 16.09
N TYR A 62 -8.64 3.72 15.56
CA TYR A 62 -8.39 2.39 16.11
C TYR A 62 -7.05 2.26 16.81
N LYS A 63 -6.22 3.32 16.79
CA LYS A 63 -4.91 3.27 17.42
C LYS A 63 -5.04 3.29 18.93
N VAL A 64 -4.33 2.37 19.58
CA VAL A 64 -4.22 2.27 21.03
C VAL A 64 -2.74 2.27 21.45
N GLY A 65 -2.48 2.62 22.71
CA GLY A 65 -1.12 2.67 23.26
C GLY A 65 -0.42 4.01 23.02
N SER A 66 0.09 4.62 24.09
CA SER A 66 0.76 5.92 24.06
C SER A 66 2.25 5.84 23.71
N GLY A 67 2.93 4.75 24.07
CA GLY A 67 4.35 4.54 23.77
C GLY A 67 4.58 3.88 22.42
N ILE A 68 4.04 2.67 22.24
CA ILE A 68 4.07 1.94 20.97
C ILE A 68 2.63 1.84 20.46
N PRO A 69 2.25 2.68 19.47
CA PRO A 69 0.93 2.63 18.87
C PRO A 69 0.64 1.25 18.26
N HIS A 70 -0.59 0.77 18.43
CA HIS A 70 -1.04 -0.54 17.97
C HIS A 70 -2.48 -0.46 17.39
N ILE A 71 -2.81 -1.32 16.43
CA ILE A 71 -4.19 -1.57 15.97
C ILE A 71 -4.48 -3.06 15.95
N TYR A 72 -5.67 -3.47 16.40
CA TYR A 72 -6.09 -4.87 16.29
C TYR A 72 -7.11 -5.06 15.17
N PHE A 73 -6.98 -6.16 14.42
CA PHE A 73 -7.91 -6.50 13.34
C PHE A 73 -9.35 -6.65 13.84
N LYS A 74 -9.56 -7.13 15.07
CA LYS A 74 -10.90 -7.20 15.69
C LYS A 74 -11.59 -5.84 15.78
N ASP A 75 -10.84 -4.74 15.88
CA ASP A 75 -11.42 -3.41 16.10
C ASP A 75 -11.75 -2.73 14.76
N TYR A 76 -10.83 -2.77 13.79
CA TYR A 76 -11.06 -2.14 12.48
C TYR A 76 -11.72 -3.08 11.46
N GLY A 77 -11.65 -4.39 11.65
CA GLY A 77 -12.19 -5.39 10.73
C GLY A 77 -13.72 -5.43 10.64
N GLU A 78 -14.41 -4.86 11.62
CA GLU A 78 -15.88 -4.68 11.61
C GLU A 78 -16.31 -3.39 10.89
N SER A 79 -15.36 -2.57 10.45
CA SER A 79 -15.66 -1.32 9.76
C SER A 79 -16.22 -1.57 8.37
N LEU A 80 -17.28 -0.85 8.04
CA LEU A 80 -17.84 -0.85 6.69
C LEU A 80 -17.05 0.09 5.79
N ILE A 81 -16.71 -0.41 4.60
CA ILE A 81 -16.28 0.40 3.46
C ILE A 81 -17.34 0.27 2.37
N PHE A 82 -17.45 1.28 1.50
CA PHE A 82 -18.28 1.16 0.32
C PHE A 82 -17.79 -0.02 -0.54
N CYS A 83 -18.70 -0.88 -0.97
CA CYS A 83 -18.38 -2.07 -1.75
C CYS A 83 -19.40 -2.19 -2.89
N PRO A 84 -19.10 -1.61 -4.07
CA PRO A 84 -19.98 -1.65 -5.23
C PRO A 84 -19.90 -3.01 -5.94
N SER A 85 -20.57 -3.13 -7.09
CA SER A 85 -20.49 -4.34 -7.91
C SER A 85 -19.04 -4.65 -8.33
N ILE A 86 -18.73 -5.93 -8.60
CA ILE A 86 -17.35 -6.32 -8.98
C ILE A 86 -16.85 -5.60 -10.23
N ASP A 87 -17.74 -5.25 -11.17
CA ASP A 87 -17.39 -4.52 -12.38
C ASP A 87 -17.08 -3.05 -12.09
N GLU A 88 -17.84 -2.42 -11.19
CA GLU A 88 -17.52 -1.07 -10.70
C GLU A 88 -16.21 -1.07 -9.90
N GLN A 89 -15.96 -2.08 -9.07
CA GLN A 89 -14.68 -2.22 -8.37
C GLN A 89 -13.50 -2.29 -9.33
N ARG A 90 -13.62 -3.05 -10.44
CA ARG A 90 -12.61 -3.12 -11.50
C ARG A 90 -12.42 -1.78 -12.19
N ASN A 91 -13.49 -1.08 -12.54
CA ASN A 91 -13.40 0.23 -13.20
C ASN A 91 -12.69 1.26 -12.31
N ILE A 92 -13.05 1.31 -11.02
CA ILE A 92 -12.41 2.21 -10.05
C ILE A 92 -10.94 1.84 -9.87
N GLU A 93 -10.65 0.54 -9.70
CA GLU A 93 -9.29 0.04 -9.54
C GLU A 93 -8.41 0.37 -10.74
N GLN A 94 -8.89 0.13 -11.96
CA GLN A 94 -8.15 0.44 -13.19
C GLN A 94 -7.84 1.93 -13.31
N LEU A 95 -8.83 2.79 -13.03
CA LEU A 95 -8.65 4.24 -13.05
C LEU A 95 -7.58 4.67 -12.05
N LEU A 96 -7.68 4.25 -10.79
CA LEU A 96 -6.73 4.63 -9.74
C LEU A 96 -5.33 4.04 -9.98
N SER A 97 -5.24 2.79 -10.45
CA SER A 97 -4.00 2.16 -10.88
C SER A 97 -3.31 2.95 -12.00
N SER A 98 -4.06 3.44 -12.99
CA SER A 98 -3.49 4.24 -14.09
C SER A 98 -2.91 5.57 -13.60
N ILE A 99 -3.54 6.19 -12.59
CA ILE A 99 -3.05 7.42 -11.98
C ILE A 99 -1.78 7.16 -11.15
N ASP A 100 -1.78 6.12 -10.31
CA ASP A 100 -0.59 5.73 -9.54
C ASP A 100 0.59 5.37 -10.47
N GLU A 101 0.33 4.68 -11.58
CA GLU A 101 1.34 4.37 -12.60
C GLU A 101 1.90 5.65 -13.23
N LYS A 102 1.03 6.59 -13.64
CA LYS A 102 1.48 7.87 -14.17
C LYS A 102 2.35 8.62 -13.17
N ILE A 103 1.94 8.70 -11.90
CA ILE A 103 2.73 9.36 -10.84
C ILE A 103 4.12 8.73 -10.72
N ASN A 104 4.21 7.40 -10.78
CA ASN A 104 5.50 6.70 -10.70
C ASN A 104 6.40 7.00 -11.90
N ILE A 105 5.85 7.01 -13.12
CA ILE A 105 6.58 7.38 -14.34
C ILE A 105 7.15 8.80 -14.22
N GLU A 106 6.33 9.77 -13.81
CA GLU A 106 6.77 11.17 -13.67
C GLU A 106 7.87 11.33 -12.61
N LYS A 107 7.76 10.62 -11.48
CA LYS A 107 8.82 10.60 -10.45
C LYS A 107 10.13 10.03 -10.98
N THR A 108 10.07 8.94 -11.74
CA THR A 108 11.26 8.36 -12.38
C THR A 108 11.88 9.31 -13.40
N LEU A 109 11.06 10.00 -14.21
CA LEU A 109 11.55 11.00 -15.16
C LEU A 109 12.21 12.17 -14.45
N LEU A 110 11.60 12.69 -13.37
CA LEU A 110 12.18 13.76 -12.56
C LEU A 110 13.56 13.38 -12.03
N GLN A 111 13.70 12.18 -11.45
CA GLN A 111 15.00 11.69 -10.94
C GLN A 111 16.05 11.60 -12.06
N LYS A 112 15.66 11.14 -13.25
CA LYS A 112 16.55 11.10 -14.42
C LYS A 112 17.00 12.50 -14.84
N TYR A 113 16.09 13.47 -14.88
CA TYR A 113 16.42 14.85 -15.23
C TYR A 113 17.31 15.52 -14.19
N GLU A 114 17.10 15.26 -12.90
CA GLU A 114 17.98 15.75 -11.83
C GLU A 114 19.40 15.19 -11.95
N MET A 115 19.52 13.88 -12.22
CA MET A 115 20.81 13.22 -12.45
C MET A 115 21.52 13.78 -13.69
N GLN A 116 20.78 13.96 -14.79
CA GLN A 116 21.32 14.53 -16.02
C GLN A 116 21.79 15.98 -15.81
N LYS A 117 20.97 16.81 -15.16
CA LYS A 117 21.32 18.20 -14.80
C LYS A 117 22.60 18.24 -13.98
N LYS A 118 22.72 17.40 -12.95
CA LYS A 118 23.92 17.31 -12.10
C LYS A 118 25.16 16.97 -12.92
N HIS A 119 25.06 15.96 -13.79
CA HIS A 119 26.18 15.55 -14.65
C HIS A 119 26.62 16.67 -15.60
N LEU A 120 25.67 17.33 -16.28
CA LEU A 120 25.97 18.42 -17.20
C LEU A 120 26.64 19.61 -16.48
N LEU A 121 26.15 19.99 -15.31
CA LEU A 121 26.75 21.07 -14.51
C LEU A 121 28.18 20.75 -14.04
N GLN A 122 28.47 19.48 -13.73
CA GLN A 122 29.83 19.05 -13.38
C GLN A 122 30.79 19.15 -14.57
N ASN A 123 30.30 18.93 -15.80
CA ASN A 123 31.11 18.97 -17.01
C ASN A 123 31.24 20.39 -17.62
N LEU A 124 30.52 21.38 -17.10
CA LEU A 124 30.47 22.75 -17.63
C LEU A 124 31.65 23.63 -17.16
N PHE A 125 32.34 23.26 -16.08
CA PHE A 125 33.45 24.03 -15.49
C PHE A 125 34.79 23.28 -15.56
N ILE A 126 34.96 22.44 -16.59
CA ILE A 126 36.24 21.85 -16.97
C ILE A 126 36.91 22.75 -18.01
#